data_AF-A0A5K7TQD9-F1
#
_entry.id   AF-A0A5K7TQD9-F1
#
_cell.length_a   1.000
_cell.length_b   1.000
_cell.length_c   1.000
_cell.angle_alpha   90.00
_cell.angle_beta   90.00
_cell.angle_gamma   90.00
#
_symmetry.space_group_name_H-M   'P 1'
#
loop_
_entity.id
_entity.type
_entity.pdbx_description
1 polymer ?
#
loop_
_entity_poly.entity_id
_entity_poly.type
_entity_poly.pdbx_seq_one_letter_code
_entity_poly.pdbx_strand_id
1 'polypeptide(L)' 'MHALNPSALQNHIAALKARAIAALHADSSLSVRLARYNAAMARARALEANGGAQ' A
#
# COMPACT_ATOMS: atom_id res chain seq x y z
N MET A 1 4.92 1.48 -31.61
CA MET A 1 4.65 1.82 -30.20
C MET A 1 3.69 2.99 -30.16
N HIS A 2 2.46 2.79 -29.67
CA HIS A 2 1.48 3.88 -29.53
C HIS A 2 1.94 4.77 -28.36
N ALA A 3 2.46 5.95 -28.67
CA ALA A 3 2.70 6.98 -27.66
C ALA A 3 1.35 7.27 -26.99
N LEU A 4 1.25 7.07 -25.67
CA LEU A 4 0.05 7.41 -24.93
C LEU A 4 -0.19 8.91 -25.15
N ASN A 5 -1.26 9.27 -25.85
CA ASN A 5 -1.66 10.66 -25.99
C ASN A 5 -1.65 11.31 -24.60
N PRO A 6 -1.14 12.54 -24.46
CA PRO A 6 -0.99 13.19 -23.15
C PRO A 6 -2.29 13.24 -22.34
N SER A 7 -3.45 13.20 -23.01
CA SER A 7 -4.78 13.05 -22.41
C SER A 7 -5.03 11.68 -21.75
N ALA A 8 -4.58 10.59 -22.35
CA ALA A 8 -4.70 9.24 -21.79
C ALA A 8 -3.85 9.07 -20.53
N LEU A 9 -2.64 9.67 -20.53
CA LEU A 9 -1.77 9.70 -19.36
C LEU A 9 -2.42 10.50 -18.21
N GLN A 10 -2.98 11.67 -18.52
CA GLN A 10 -3.68 12.50 -17.52
C GLN A 10 -4.91 11.79 -16.93
N ASN A 11 -5.69 11.09 -17.75
CA ASN A 11 -6.84 10.31 -17.28
C ASN A 11 -6.42 9.16 -16.36
N HIS A 12 -5.32 8.47 -16.69
CA HIS A 12 -4.77 7.42 -15.83
C HIS A 12 -4.31 7.97 -14.47
N ILE A 13 -3.63 9.12 -14.47
CA ILE A 13 -3.22 9.82 -13.25
C ILE A 13 -4.44 10.22 -12.40
N ALA A 14 -5.50 10.74 -13.03
CA ALA A 14 -6.74 11.10 -12.34
C ALA A 14 -7.43 9.89 -11.70
N ALA A 15 -7.49 8.76 -12.41
CA ALA A 15 -8.05 7.51 -11.88
C ALA A 15 -7.27 6.98 -10.67
N LEU A 16 -5.94 7.06 -10.69
CA LEU A 16 -5.09 6.68 -9.55
C LEU A 16 -5.33 7.58 -8.34
N LYS A 17 -5.46 8.90 -8.55
CA LYS A 17 -5.79 9.86 -7.48
C LYS A 17 -7.16 9.57 -6.86
N ALA A 18 -8.18 9.32 -7.66
CA ALA A 18 -9.51 8.96 -7.18
C ALA A 18 -9.48 7.66 -6.35
N ARG A 19 -8.72 6.65 -6.79
CA ARG A 19 -8.55 5.38 -6.08
C ARG A 19 -7.82 5.55 -4.74
N ALA A 20 -6.82 6.44 -4.69
CA ALA A 20 -6.13 6.78 -3.45
C ALA A 20 -7.07 7.49 -2.46
N ILE A 21 -7.87 8.45 -2.91
CA ILE A 21 -8.87 9.13 -2.08
C ILE A 21 -9.93 8.14 -1.59
N ALA A 22 -10.41 7.24 -2.46
CA ALA A 22 -11.33 6.18 -2.07
C ALA A 22 -10.72 5.21 -1.05
N ALA A 23 -9.41 4.94 -1.11
CA ALA A 23 -8.71 4.12 -0.13
C ALA A 23 -8.47 4.83 1.21
N LEU A 24 -8.37 6.16 1.23
CA LEU A 24 -8.38 6.96 2.46
C LEU A 24 -9.78 6.94 3.13
N HIS A 25 -10.83 6.92 2.30
CA HIS A 25 -12.22 6.75 2.73
C HIS A 25 -12.63 5.31 3.03
N ALA A 26 -11.87 4.33 2.54
CA ALA A 26 -12.02 2.95 2.93
C ALA A 26 -11.57 2.87 4.39
N ASP A 27 -12.54 3.05 5.28
CA ASP A 27 -12.45 2.92 6.74
C ASP A 27 -11.88 1.54 7.03
N SER A 28 -10.55 1.48 7.02
CA SER A 28 -9.83 0.32 7.46
C SER A 28 -10.09 0.32 8.94
N SER A 29 -11.09 -0.47 9.35
CA SER A 29 -11.50 -0.60 10.74
C SER A 29 -10.25 -0.76 11.60
N LEU A 30 -10.33 -0.34 12.87
CA LEU A 30 -9.21 -0.51 13.79
C LEU A 30 -8.61 -1.93 13.70
N SER A 31 -9.45 -2.94 13.48
CA SER A 31 -9.06 -4.33 13.22
C SER A 31 -8.19 -4.53 11.98
N VAL A 32 -8.49 -3.87 10.84
CA VAL A 32 -7.65 -3.91 9.62
C VAL A 32 -6.30 -3.22 9.85
N ARG A 33 -6.29 -2.09 10.57
CA ARG A 33 -5.03 -1.40 10.94
C ARG A 33 -4.18 -2.26 11.88
N LEU A 34 -4.80 -2.88 12.88
CA LEU A 34 -4.14 -3.79 13.82
C LEU A 34 -3.62 -5.05 13.12
N ALA A 35 -4.38 -5.64 12.19
CA ALA A 35 -3.94 -6.81 11.44
C ALA A 35 -2.68 -6.50 10.59
N ARG A 36 -2.67 -5.35 9.89
CA ARG A 36 -1.50 -4.90 9.13
C ARG A 36 -0.29 -4.63 10.03
N TYR A 37 -0.51 -3.97 11.16
CA TYR A 37 0.54 -3.70 12.15
C TYR A 37 1.13 -4.99 12.72
N ASN A 38 0.29 -5.92 13.18
CA ASN A 38 0.72 -7.20 13.73
C ASN A 38 1.49 -8.04 12.70
N ALA A 39 1.05 -8.06 11.44
CA ALA A 39 1.77 -8.74 10.37
C ALA A 39 3.17 -8.15 10.11
N ALA A 40 3.32 -6.82 10.18
CA ALA A 40 4.61 -6.16 10.06
C ALA A 40 5.53 -6.46 11.25
N MET A 41 5.00 -6.40 12.48
CA MET A 41 5.75 -6.73 13.69
C MET A 41 6.17 -8.21 13.75
N ALA A 42 5.35 -9.13 13.26
CA ALA A 42 5.71 -10.54 13.16
C ALA A 42 6.91 -10.77 12.22
N ARG A 43 6.95 -10.07 11.09
CA ARG A 43 8.10 -10.10 10.18
C ARG A 43 9.34 -9.49 10.81
N ALA A 44 9.21 -8.36 11.50
CA ALA A 44 10.32 -7.73 12.20
C ALA A 44 10.92 -8.66 13.25
N ARG A 45 10.09 -9.28 14.10
CA ARG A 45 10.53 -10.25 15.10
C ARG A 45 11.18 -11.49 14.48
N ALA A 46 10.66 -11.98 13.35
CA ALA A 46 11.27 -13.11 12.65
C ALA A 46 12.65 -12.74 12.10
N LEU A 47 12.82 -11.51 11.59
CA LEU A 47 14.11 -11.01 11.12
C LEU A 47 15.08 -10.75 12.28
N GLU A 48 14.61 -10.21 13.42
CA GLU A 48 15.43 -10.07 14.63
C GLU A 48 15.85 -11.43 15.20
N ALA A 49 14.96 -12.42 15.22
CA ALA A 49 15.30 -13.78 15.65
C ALA A 49 16.32 -14.45 14.70
N ASN A 50 16.26 -14.15 13.41
CA ASN A 50 17.19 -14.69 12.42
C ASN A 50 18.50 -13.89 12.29
N GLY A 51 18.49 -12.60 12.66
CA GLY A 51 19.62 -11.67 12.58
C GLY A 51 20.33 -11.40 13.92
N GLY A 52 19.74 -11.79 15.05
CA GLY A 52 20.37 -11.80 16.38
C GLY A 52 21.27 -13.01 16.62
N ALA A 53 21.37 -13.92 15.65
CA ALA A 53 22.39 -14.96 15.57
C ALA A 53 23.52 -14.51 14.65
N GLN A 54 24.22 -13.44 15.03
CA GLN A 54 25.54 -13.09 14.52
C GLN A 54 26.47 -12.75 15.67
#